data_AF-A0A0L7N8P6-F1
#
_entry.id   AF-A0A0L7N8P6-F1
#
_cell.length_a   1.000
_cell.length_b   1.000
_cell.length_c   1.000
_cell.angle_alpha   90.00
_cell.angle_beta   90.00
_cell.angle_gamma   90.00
#
_symmetry.space_group_name_H-M   'P 1'
#
loop_
_entity.id
_entity.type
_entity.pdbx_description
1 polymer ?
#
loop_
_entity_poly.entity_id
_entity_poly.type
_entity_poly.pdbx_seq_one_letter_code
_entity_poly.pdbx_strand_id
1 'polypeptide(L)'
;MTSNTETILTDARLKSPAAARHLKYNELPKLEGEKRKFDEFLAVDLAHTTMLVEQEIISFDAGRAILEQLLAARKLGEEDFPVDVRKGSFLLQIESFLFSEVGEDIGGQMHTGRSRIDQGATVRRLYQRNRMLDVIAQLVSFQAVIAEKAGRHTGTIMPGYTHMQQAQPWVFGHYLLSFSSRLHDSFERLTQAFARVNRNPLGAVGLAGTSWPLNRRRTSQLLGFDGLIENSKLGREAFYGVDALSALSFVMADLNDLATDLHIWSSSEFGLVECDDSYCGTSSIFPQKKNPSALETIRRAAGGSVTWVATALATFRGEGTGDQAMRELPVLDEALTTTGAMLDLFTGVMETLIVHEGRMSRSLESSWCTSSNLADLIVRECKLSFRQVHHIVARLVRDSLAAGVPPYELTGAMLDKAAVDIGGKPLGLSDEFIQAALNPRRFVETRITDGSVGPAQVAKLLGQALTDNAGDIDWLHSTRLKLDAANDELEHAVNEIVQASIHA
;
A
#
# COMPACT_ATOMS: atom_id res chain seq x y z
N MET A 1 38.24 42.19 -10.94
CA MET A 1 36.85 41.73 -11.13
C MET A 1 36.45 41.01 -9.85
N THR A 2 35.87 41.76 -8.92
CA THR A 2 35.35 41.24 -7.65
C THR A 2 34.19 40.31 -7.98
N SER A 3 34.35 39.00 -7.73
CA SER A 3 33.23 38.07 -7.79
C SER A 3 32.21 38.52 -6.77
N ASN A 4 31.06 39.01 -7.22
CA ASN A 4 29.87 39.13 -6.38
C ASN A 4 29.51 37.71 -5.95
N THR A 5 30.08 37.24 -4.84
CA THR A 5 29.57 36.07 -4.14
C THR A 5 28.26 36.50 -3.51
N GLU A 6 27.17 36.11 -4.15
CA GLU A 6 25.82 36.12 -3.58
C GLU A 6 25.89 35.72 -2.10
N THR A 7 25.41 36.60 -1.22
CA THR A 7 25.36 36.28 0.21
C THR A 7 24.08 35.49 0.44
N ILE A 8 24.19 34.17 0.50
CA ILE A 8 23.05 33.29 0.76
C ILE A 8 22.43 33.67 2.11
N LEU A 9 21.10 33.79 2.17
CA LEU A 9 20.34 34.25 3.34
C LEU A 9 20.74 33.53 4.64
N THR A 10 21.01 32.22 4.57
CA THR A 10 21.42 31.40 5.72
C THR A 10 22.84 31.65 6.20
N ASP A 11 23.70 32.19 5.34
CA ASP A 11 25.13 32.37 5.59
C ASP A 11 25.46 33.76 6.11
N ALA A 12 24.52 34.70 6.07
CA ALA A 12 24.71 36.10 6.51
C ALA A 12 25.25 36.23 7.94
N ARG A 13 25.05 35.22 8.81
CA ARG A 13 25.56 35.19 10.18
C ARG A 13 26.83 34.34 10.36
N LEU A 14 27.20 33.52 9.38
CA LEU A 14 28.31 32.56 9.47
C LEU A 14 29.61 33.22 9.02
N LYS A 15 30.68 33.05 9.80
CA LYS A 15 31.99 33.68 9.54
C LYS A 15 32.89 32.86 8.61
N SER A 16 32.47 31.67 8.21
CA SER A 16 33.26 30.74 7.41
C SER A 16 32.34 29.92 6.52
N PRO A 17 32.81 29.53 5.31
CA PRO A 17 32.04 28.68 4.42
C PRO A 17 31.86 27.28 5.02
N ALA A 18 30.85 26.55 4.53
CA ALA A 18 30.62 25.17 4.90
C ALA A 18 31.86 24.29 4.58
N ALA A 19 32.26 23.47 5.55
CA ALA A 19 33.37 22.55 5.37
C ALA A 19 33.03 21.47 4.31
N ALA A 20 34.00 21.04 3.51
CA ALA A 20 33.79 20.03 2.46
C ALA A 20 33.16 18.72 2.98
N ARG A 21 33.48 18.31 4.21
CA ARG A 21 32.86 17.12 4.84
C ARG A 21 31.39 17.34 5.18
N HIS A 22 31.02 18.54 5.59
CA HIS A 22 29.63 18.89 5.87
C HIS A 22 28.82 18.92 4.57
N LEU A 23 29.36 19.54 3.51
CA LEU A 23 28.74 19.52 2.18
C LEU A 23 28.51 18.08 1.69
N LYS A 24 29.53 17.21 1.80
CA LYS A 24 29.45 15.83 1.31
C LYS A 24 28.44 14.96 2.06
N TYR A 25 28.39 15.05 3.39
CA TYR A 25 27.62 14.09 4.21
C TYR A 25 26.30 14.65 4.76
N ASN A 26 26.07 15.97 4.68
CA ASN A 26 24.84 16.61 5.15
C ASN A 26 24.06 17.27 4.01
N GLU A 27 24.67 18.24 3.31
CA GLU A 27 23.94 19.06 2.32
C GLU A 27 23.67 18.30 1.02
N LEU A 28 24.65 17.55 0.48
CA LEU A 28 24.49 16.85 -0.79
C LEU A 28 23.35 15.81 -0.77
N PRO A 29 23.31 14.85 0.19
CA PRO A 29 22.24 13.85 0.21
C PRO A 29 20.86 14.49 0.44
N LYS A 30 20.83 15.57 1.23
CA LYS A 30 19.59 16.33 1.46
C LYS A 30 19.11 16.97 0.16
N LEU A 31 20.00 17.66 -0.54
CA LEU A 31 19.69 18.35 -1.78
C LEU A 31 19.26 17.37 -2.86
N GLU A 32 19.91 16.21 -3.00
CA GLU A 32 19.47 15.13 -3.91
C GLU A 32 18.05 14.64 -3.56
N GLY A 33 17.75 14.50 -2.26
CA GLY A 33 16.43 14.13 -1.78
C GLY A 33 15.35 15.19 -2.03
N GLU A 34 15.70 16.47 -1.94
CA GLU A 34 14.82 17.61 -2.21
C GLU A 34 14.65 17.87 -3.71
N LYS A 35 15.68 17.63 -4.54
CA LYS A 35 15.65 17.77 -6.00
C LYS A 35 14.57 16.90 -6.64
N ARG A 36 14.40 15.67 -6.13
CA ARG A 36 13.30 14.75 -6.53
C ARG A 36 11.89 15.27 -6.24
N LYS A 37 11.77 16.41 -5.55
CA LYS A 37 10.51 17.09 -5.21
C LYS A 37 10.39 18.43 -5.95
N PHE A 38 11.08 18.54 -7.08
CA PHE A 38 11.20 19.74 -7.91
C PHE A 38 9.84 20.37 -8.20
N ASP A 39 8.92 19.55 -8.74
CA ASP A 39 7.60 20.01 -9.15
C ASP A 39 6.77 20.47 -7.94
N GLU A 40 6.87 19.77 -6.80
CA GLU A 40 6.20 20.20 -5.57
C GLU A 40 6.75 21.51 -5.01
N PHE A 41 8.07 21.74 -5.09
CA PHE A 41 8.65 23.03 -4.71
C PHE A 41 8.06 24.16 -5.57
N LEU A 42 8.07 23.99 -6.89
CA LEU A 42 7.53 25.00 -7.80
C LEU A 42 6.03 25.21 -7.63
N ALA A 43 5.25 24.14 -7.41
CA ALA A 43 3.81 24.27 -7.13
C ALA A 43 3.56 25.10 -5.86
N VAL A 44 4.32 24.84 -4.78
CA VAL A 44 4.22 25.60 -3.53
C VAL A 44 4.64 27.05 -3.71
N ASP A 45 5.70 27.32 -4.49
CA ASP A 45 6.18 28.67 -4.78
C ASP A 45 5.18 29.48 -5.63
N LEU A 46 4.59 28.86 -6.65
CA LEU A 46 3.54 29.46 -7.47
C LEU A 46 2.31 29.77 -6.61
N ALA A 47 1.78 28.80 -5.87
CA ALA A 47 0.60 28.99 -5.03
C ALA A 47 0.81 30.06 -3.95
N HIS A 48 1.99 30.08 -3.32
CA HIS A 48 2.33 31.09 -2.31
C HIS A 48 2.42 32.48 -2.93
N THR A 49 3.15 32.62 -4.04
CA THR A 49 3.32 33.92 -4.73
C THR A 49 1.99 34.46 -5.23
N THR A 50 1.15 33.63 -5.85
CA THR A 50 -0.22 33.99 -6.26
C THR A 50 -1.02 34.52 -5.07
N MET A 51 -0.99 33.83 -3.92
CA MET A 51 -1.68 34.30 -2.72
C MET A 51 -1.11 35.62 -2.17
N LEU A 52 0.20 35.85 -2.24
CA LEU A 52 0.80 37.13 -1.83
C LEU A 52 0.31 38.29 -2.69
N VAL A 53 0.17 38.08 -4.01
CA VAL A 53 -0.40 39.08 -4.94
C VAL A 53 -1.87 39.33 -4.64
N GLU A 54 -2.67 38.26 -4.49
CA GLU A 54 -4.11 38.36 -4.18
C GLU A 54 -4.40 39.03 -2.82
N GLN A 55 -3.46 38.98 -1.88
CA GLN A 55 -3.55 39.67 -0.58
C GLN A 55 -2.87 41.05 -0.57
N GLU A 56 -2.38 41.52 -1.73
CA GLU A 56 -1.66 42.79 -1.88
C GLU A 56 -0.45 42.93 -0.93
N ILE A 57 0.15 41.79 -0.54
CA ILE A 57 1.34 41.76 0.33
C ILE A 57 2.58 42.12 -0.47
N ILE A 58 2.61 41.74 -1.74
CA ILE A 58 3.62 42.15 -2.73
C ILE A 58 2.92 42.87 -3.88
N SER A 59 3.64 43.73 -4.59
CA SER A 59 3.06 44.44 -5.73
C SER A 59 2.75 43.47 -6.88
N PHE A 60 1.75 43.82 -7.68
CA PHE A 60 1.36 43.05 -8.86
C PHE A 60 2.55 42.80 -9.81
N ASP A 61 3.35 43.84 -10.10
CA ASP A 61 4.51 43.72 -10.99
C ASP A 61 5.61 42.81 -10.42
N ALA A 62 5.88 42.89 -9.11
CA ALA A 62 6.86 42.02 -8.46
C ALA A 62 6.39 40.56 -8.49
N GLY A 63 5.12 40.32 -8.16
CA GLY A 63 4.52 38.99 -8.21
C GLY A 63 4.51 38.41 -9.62
N ARG A 64 4.12 39.19 -10.64
CA ARG A 64 4.18 38.76 -12.05
C ARG A 64 5.59 38.33 -12.43
N ALA A 65 6.60 39.16 -12.13
CA ALA A 65 7.98 38.86 -12.47
C ALA A 65 8.47 37.55 -11.82
N ILE A 66 8.13 37.30 -10.55
CA ILE A 66 8.45 36.04 -9.88
C ILE A 66 7.75 34.85 -10.55
N LEU A 67 6.43 34.95 -10.80
CA LEU A 67 5.64 33.86 -11.38
C LEU A 67 6.14 33.47 -12.79
N GLU A 68 6.49 34.44 -13.63
CA GLU A 68 7.08 34.20 -14.96
C GLU A 68 8.35 33.35 -14.86
N GLN A 69 9.23 33.65 -13.90
CA GLN A 69 10.47 32.91 -13.72
C GLN A 69 10.26 31.54 -13.10
N LEU A 70 9.28 31.38 -12.20
CA LEU A 70 8.90 30.05 -11.69
C LEU A 70 8.34 29.15 -12.81
N LEU A 71 7.56 29.70 -13.75
CA LEU A 71 7.12 28.98 -14.94
C LEU A 71 8.28 28.65 -15.88
N ALA A 72 9.26 29.56 -16.02
CA ALA A 72 10.48 29.29 -16.78
C ALA A 72 11.32 28.17 -16.16
N ALA A 73 11.47 28.16 -14.82
CA ALA A 73 12.11 27.08 -14.08
C ALA A 73 11.38 25.75 -14.29
N ARG A 74 10.04 25.74 -14.20
CA ARG A 74 9.24 24.54 -14.48
C ARG A 74 9.51 23.98 -15.88
N LYS A 75 9.60 24.86 -16.88
CA LYS A 75 9.88 24.47 -18.28
C LYS A 75 11.29 23.92 -18.47
N LEU A 76 12.26 24.36 -17.67
CA LEU A 76 13.62 23.82 -17.67
C LEU A 76 13.63 22.36 -17.18
N GLY A 77 12.82 22.04 -16.16
CA GLY A 77 12.68 20.70 -15.61
C GLY A 77 13.75 20.34 -14.58
N GLU A 78 13.52 19.25 -13.83
CA GLU A 78 14.36 18.82 -12.71
C GLU A 78 15.84 18.63 -13.12
N GLU A 79 16.08 17.94 -14.24
CA GLU A 79 17.44 17.55 -14.63
C GLU A 79 18.32 18.74 -15.00
N ASP A 80 17.78 19.69 -15.76
CA ASP A 80 18.50 20.85 -16.27
C ASP A 80 18.53 22.03 -15.27
N PHE A 81 17.80 21.94 -14.15
CA PHE A 81 17.77 22.99 -13.14
C PHE A 81 19.14 23.16 -12.45
N PRO A 82 19.72 24.37 -12.45
CA PRO A 82 21.05 24.58 -11.89
C PRO A 82 21.05 24.43 -10.37
N VAL A 83 21.89 23.52 -9.88
CA VAL A 83 22.06 23.27 -8.43
C VAL A 83 23.51 23.48 -8.00
N ASP A 84 23.69 24.17 -6.86
CA ASP A 84 24.98 24.31 -6.20
C ASP A 84 24.83 23.90 -4.73
N VAL A 85 25.44 22.77 -4.36
CA VAL A 85 25.39 22.25 -2.99
C VAL A 85 25.86 23.26 -1.93
N ARG A 86 26.70 24.24 -2.31
CA ARG A 86 27.15 25.30 -1.39
C ARG A 86 26.03 26.25 -0.98
N LYS A 87 24.96 26.35 -1.79
CA LYS A 87 23.76 27.15 -1.50
C LYS A 87 22.79 26.44 -0.53
N GLY A 88 22.99 25.15 -0.26
CA GLY A 88 22.16 24.38 0.67
C GLY A 88 20.86 23.88 0.03
N SER A 89 19.74 24.00 0.76
CA SER A 89 18.44 23.40 0.38
C SER A 89 17.89 23.86 -0.96
N PHE A 90 17.01 23.04 -1.54
CA PHE A 90 16.38 23.31 -2.84
C PHE A 90 15.63 24.64 -2.91
N LEU A 91 15.01 25.08 -1.80
CA LEU A 91 14.45 26.42 -1.65
C LEU A 91 15.45 27.52 -2.04
N LEU A 92 16.67 27.45 -1.52
CA LEU A 92 17.72 28.45 -1.76
C LEU A 92 18.27 28.34 -3.19
N GLN A 93 18.13 27.18 -3.83
CA GLN A 93 18.44 27.03 -5.25
C GLN A 93 17.43 27.80 -6.10
N ILE A 94 16.12 27.69 -5.79
CA ILE A 94 15.06 28.43 -6.47
C ILE A 94 15.18 29.94 -6.22
N GLU A 95 15.40 30.36 -4.97
CA GLU A 95 15.62 31.79 -4.67
C GLU A 95 16.80 32.35 -5.46
N SER A 96 17.92 31.63 -5.48
CA SER A 96 19.09 32.07 -6.23
C SER A 96 18.84 32.15 -7.74
N PHE A 97 18.09 31.20 -8.30
CA PHE A 97 17.62 31.27 -9.68
C PHE A 97 16.75 32.51 -9.92
N LEU A 98 15.81 32.82 -9.02
CA LEU A 98 15.01 34.04 -9.11
C LEU A 98 15.87 35.31 -9.01
N PHE A 99 16.87 35.33 -8.13
CA PHE A 99 17.73 36.49 -7.95
C PHE A 99 18.56 36.80 -9.19
N SER A 100 19.03 35.77 -9.92
CA SER A 100 19.72 35.98 -11.19
C SER A 100 18.83 36.55 -12.29
N GLU A 101 17.53 36.27 -12.25
CA GLU A 101 16.60 36.66 -13.33
C GLU A 101 15.88 38.00 -13.06
N VAL A 102 15.40 38.22 -11.82
CA VAL A 102 14.58 39.41 -11.46
C VAL A 102 15.21 40.29 -10.38
N GLY A 103 16.39 39.93 -9.89
CA GLY A 103 17.09 40.65 -8.82
C GLY A 103 16.63 40.25 -7.42
N GLU A 104 17.53 40.38 -6.45
CA GLU A 104 17.34 39.95 -5.06
C GLU A 104 16.15 40.62 -4.37
N ASP A 105 15.98 41.93 -4.55
CA ASP A 105 14.88 42.69 -3.92
C ASP A 105 13.49 42.27 -4.44
N ILE A 106 13.37 41.85 -5.70
CA ILE A 106 12.11 41.36 -6.27
C ILE A 106 11.93 39.88 -5.90
N GLY A 107 12.89 39.03 -6.25
CA GLY A 107 12.81 37.58 -5.98
C GLY A 107 12.64 37.26 -4.50
N GLY A 108 13.30 38.02 -3.61
CA GLY A 108 13.26 37.82 -2.17
C GLY A 108 11.88 38.08 -1.54
N GLN A 109 11.03 38.87 -2.20
CA GLN A 109 9.67 39.13 -1.71
C GLN A 109 8.80 37.87 -1.67
N MET A 110 9.11 36.83 -2.47
CA MET A 110 8.44 35.52 -2.41
C MET A 110 8.54 34.88 -1.02
N HIS A 111 9.61 35.14 -0.25
CA HIS A 111 9.77 34.57 1.08
C HIS A 111 8.86 35.22 2.14
N THR A 112 8.14 36.30 1.80
CA THR A 112 7.29 37.03 2.74
C THR A 112 6.22 36.11 3.36
N GLY A 113 6.15 36.11 4.69
CA GLY A 113 5.16 35.30 5.42
C GLY A 113 5.40 33.79 5.39
N ARG A 114 6.58 33.32 5.00
CA ARG A 114 6.91 31.88 4.90
C ARG A 114 8.25 31.56 5.55
N SER A 115 8.50 30.27 5.79
CA SER A 115 9.80 29.75 6.20
C SER A 115 10.14 28.50 5.40
N ARG A 116 11.43 28.15 5.36
CA ARG A 116 11.87 26.82 4.92
C ARG A 116 11.16 25.68 5.67
N ILE A 117 10.74 25.90 6.92
CA ILE A 117 10.13 24.88 7.77
C ILE A 117 8.74 24.46 7.26
N ASP A 118 7.82 25.40 7.09
CA ASP A 118 6.47 25.10 6.60
C ASP A 118 6.45 24.85 5.10
N GLN A 119 7.30 25.52 4.31
CA GLN A 119 7.48 25.20 2.89
C GLN A 119 7.94 23.75 2.71
N GLY A 120 9.03 23.35 3.37
CA GLY A 120 9.55 21.99 3.26
C GLY A 120 8.54 20.94 3.75
N ALA A 121 7.77 21.23 4.80
CA ALA A 121 6.68 20.36 5.24
C ALA A 121 5.55 20.24 4.20
N THR A 122 5.20 21.35 3.53
CA THR A 122 4.19 21.38 2.46
C THR A 122 4.64 20.53 1.27
N VAL A 123 5.87 20.76 0.80
CA VAL A 123 6.49 20.02 -0.31
C VAL A 123 6.51 18.52 -0.02
N ARG A 124 6.98 18.11 1.17
CA ARG A 124 7.00 16.68 1.54
C ARG A 124 5.60 16.06 1.52
N ARG A 125 4.59 16.78 2.00
CA ARG A 125 3.20 16.30 2.02
C ARG A 125 2.63 16.16 0.62
N LEU A 126 2.88 17.11 -0.29
CA LEU A 126 2.45 16.99 -1.69
C LEU A 126 3.09 15.79 -2.36
N TYR A 127 4.41 15.64 -2.20
CA TYR A 127 5.16 14.53 -2.78
C TYR A 127 4.64 13.19 -2.27
N GLN A 128 4.51 13.06 -0.95
CA GLN A 128 4.05 11.82 -0.33
C GLN A 128 2.56 11.54 -0.60
N ARG A 129 1.72 12.56 -0.72
CA ARG A 129 0.31 12.44 -1.14
C ARG A 129 0.22 11.80 -2.53
N ASN A 130 0.97 12.34 -3.49
CA ASN A 130 0.93 11.89 -4.88
C ASN A 130 1.45 10.44 -4.98
N ARG A 131 2.60 10.16 -4.36
CA ARG A 131 3.18 8.80 -4.28
C ARG A 131 2.26 7.79 -3.60
N MET A 132 1.50 8.23 -2.59
CA MET A 132 0.54 7.39 -1.90
C MET A 132 -0.67 7.06 -2.77
N LEU A 133 -1.14 7.99 -3.61
CA LEU A 133 -2.17 7.70 -4.62
C LEU A 133 -1.68 6.71 -5.67
N ASP A 134 -0.40 6.74 -6.03
CA ASP A 134 0.19 5.75 -6.94
C ASP A 134 0.15 4.34 -6.33
N VAL A 135 0.54 4.20 -5.06
CA VAL A 135 0.45 2.91 -4.36
C VAL A 135 -1.00 2.45 -4.22
N ILE A 136 -1.93 3.36 -3.92
CA ILE A 136 -3.37 3.03 -3.87
C ILE A 136 -3.85 2.55 -5.25
N ALA A 137 -3.43 3.18 -6.35
CA ALA A 137 -3.77 2.73 -7.69
C ALA A 137 -3.26 1.31 -7.99
N GLN A 138 -2.04 0.99 -7.55
CA GLN A 138 -1.48 -0.35 -7.67
C GLN A 138 -2.24 -1.38 -6.82
N LEU A 139 -2.66 -0.99 -5.61
CA LEU A 139 -3.48 -1.84 -4.74
C LEU A 139 -4.84 -2.15 -5.38
N VAL A 140 -5.51 -1.14 -5.91
CA VAL A 140 -6.80 -1.27 -6.59
C VAL A 140 -6.71 -2.17 -7.83
N SER A 141 -5.61 -2.05 -8.58
CA SER A 141 -5.34 -2.93 -9.74
C SER A 141 -5.13 -4.38 -9.29
N PHE A 142 -4.36 -4.58 -8.22
CA PHE A 142 -4.14 -5.90 -7.64
C PHE A 142 -5.44 -6.54 -7.10
N GLN A 143 -6.28 -5.77 -6.40
CA GLN A 143 -7.60 -6.22 -5.93
C GLN A 143 -8.47 -6.72 -7.10
N ALA A 144 -8.49 -5.99 -8.22
CA ALA A 144 -9.24 -6.38 -9.40
C ALA A 144 -8.78 -7.74 -9.96
N VAL A 145 -7.47 -7.96 -10.08
CA VAL A 145 -6.90 -9.23 -10.54
C VAL A 145 -7.20 -10.38 -9.58
N ILE A 146 -7.12 -10.14 -8.27
CA ILE A 146 -7.49 -11.14 -7.26
C ILE A 146 -8.97 -11.53 -7.39
N ALA A 147 -9.87 -10.55 -7.49
CA ALA A 147 -11.31 -10.79 -7.65
C ALA A 147 -11.62 -11.52 -8.97
N GLU A 148 -10.97 -11.15 -10.07
CA GLU A 148 -11.12 -11.82 -11.36
C GLU A 148 -10.67 -13.28 -11.30
N LYS A 149 -9.46 -13.54 -10.77
CA LYS A 149 -8.93 -14.91 -10.62
C LYS A 149 -9.83 -15.72 -9.68
N ALA A 150 -10.33 -15.12 -8.60
CA ALA A 150 -11.28 -15.77 -7.72
C ALA A 150 -12.57 -16.18 -8.45
N GLY A 151 -13.10 -15.28 -9.30
CA GLY A 151 -14.29 -15.53 -10.12
C GLY A 151 -14.13 -16.72 -11.07
N ARG A 152 -12.94 -16.87 -11.68
CA ARG A 152 -12.61 -18.02 -12.54
C ARG A 152 -12.53 -19.34 -11.78
N HIS A 153 -12.25 -19.32 -10.48
CA HIS A 153 -12.02 -20.49 -9.63
C HIS A 153 -13.06 -20.67 -8.50
N THR A 154 -14.29 -20.19 -8.70
CA THR A 154 -15.39 -20.33 -7.74
C THR A 154 -15.83 -21.77 -7.47
N GLY A 155 -15.49 -22.70 -8.37
CA GLY A 155 -15.78 -24.14 -8.23
C GLY A 155 -14.54 -25.03 -8.09
N THR A 156 -13.33 -24.46 -8.08
CA THR A 156 -12.08 -25.21 -8.04
C THR A 156 -11.84 -25.70 -6.61
N ILE A 157 -12.12 -26.97 -6.35
CA ILE A 157 -11.91 -27.58 -5.04
C ILE A 157 -10.42 -27.80 -4.76
N MET A 158 -10.01 -27.55 -3.52
CA MET A 158 -8.63 -27.69 -3.07
C MET A 158 -8.56 -28.18 -1.61
N PRO A 159 -7.42 -28.70 -1.14
CA PRO A 159 -7.20 -28.92 0.28
C PRO A 159 -7.10 -27.59 1.03
N GLY A 160 -7.90 -27.42 2.08
CA GLY A 160 -7.74 -26.37 3.07
C GLY A 160 -6.79 -26.83 4.18
N TYR A 161 -5.98 -25.90 4.70
CA TYR A 161 -4.92 -26.23 5.65
C TYR A 161 -5.09 -25.52 6.99
N THR A 162 -4.82 -26.23 8.08
CA THR A 162 -4.53 -25.65 9.39
C THR A 162 -3.31 -26.35 9.96
N HIS A 163 -2.37 -25.60 10.55
CA HIS A 163 -1.07 -26.15 10.98
C HIS A 163 -0.33 -26.92 9.86
N MET A 164 -0.50 -26.50 8.60
CA MET A 164 0.03 -27.20 7.41
C MET A 164 -0.45 -28.66 7.26
N GLN A 165 -1.54 -29.04 7.93
CA GLN A 165 -2.22 -30.31 7.76
C GLN A 165 -3.55 -30.08 7.02
N GLN A 166 -3.93 -31.04 6.16
CA GLN A 166 -5.22 -30.96 5.47
C GLN A 166 -6.36 -31.03 6.49
N ALA A 167 -7.13 -29.96 6.57
CA ALA A 167 -8.20 -29.80 7.54
C ALA A 167 -9.56 -30.18 6.93
N GLN A 168 -9.96 -29.47 5.86
CA GLN A 168 -11.24 -29.65 5.17
C GLN A 168 -11.07 -29.36 3.67
N PRO A 169 -11.95 -29.89 2.80
CA PRO A 169 -12.06 -29.40 1.44
C PRO A 169 -12.40 -27.90 1.42
N TRP A 170 -11.78 -27.19 0.50
CA TRP A 170 -11.90 -25.74 0.33
C TRP A 170 -12.12 -25.41 -1.15
N VAL A 171 -12.32 -24.14 -1.48
CA VAL A 171 -12.44 -23.62 -2.85
C VAL A 171 -11.37 -22.55 -3.12
N PHE A 172 -10.58 -22.68 -4.19
CA PHE A 172 -9.49 -21.74 -4.49
C PHE A 172 -9.99 -20.30 -4.66
N GLY A 173 -11.13 -20.11 -5.34
CA GLY A 173 -11.78 -18.79 -5.42
C GLY A 173 -12.14 -18.22 -4.05
N HIS A 174 -12.66 -19.04 -3.13
CA HIS A 174 -12.94 -18.60 -1.75
C HIS A 174 -11.66 -18.20 -1.00
N TYR A 175 -10.55 -18.92 -1.19
CA TYR A 175 -9.26 -18.55 -0.62
C TYR A 175 -8.80 -17.18 -1.12
N LEU A 176 -8.86 -16.93 -2.43
CA LEU A 176 -8.51 -15.63 -3.00
C LEU A 176 -9.42 -14.49 -2.52
N LEU A 177 -10.72 -14.76 -2.36
CA LEU A 177 -11.67 -13.78 -1.80
C LEU A 177 -11.33 -13.39 -0.36
N SER A 178 -10.71 -14.28 0.43
CA SER A 178 -10.21 -13.89 1.76
C SER A 178 -9.10 -12.83 1.69
N PHE A 179 -8.24 -12.89 0.66
CA PHE A 179 -7.27 -11.83 0.39
C PHE A 179 -7.91 -10.57 -0.18
N SER A 180 -8.94 -10.70 -1.03
CA SER A 180 -9.72 -9.54 -1.50
C SER A 180 -10.25 -8.70 -0.33
N SER A 181 -10.83 -9.34 0.70
CA SER A 181 -11.31 -8.63 1.89
C SER A 181 -10.18 -7.99 2.69
N ARG A 182 -9.05 -8.69 2.90
CA ARG A 182 -7.87 -8.13 3.59
C ARG A 182 -7.31 -6.90 2.86
N LEU A 183 -7.22 -6.96 1.54
CA LEU A 183 -6.75 -5.87 0.69
C LEU A 183 -7.69 -4.66 0.74
N HIS A 184 -9.01 -4.87 0.83
CA HIS A 184 -9.96 -3.77 1.04
C HIS A 184 -9.78 -3.11 2.40
N ASP A 185 -9.62 -3.86 3.50
CA ASP A 185 -9.28 -3.26 4.79
C ASP A 185 -7.96 -2.45 4.71
N SER A 186 -6.98 -2.95 3.94
CA SER A 186 -5.72 -2.25 3.69
C SER A 186 -5.91 -0.96 2.86
N PHE A 187 -6.83 -0.96 1.89
CA PHE A 187 -7.26 0.25 1.19
C PHE A 187 -7.88 1.28 2.15
N GLU A 188 -8.80 0.86 3.02
CA GLU A 188 -9.40 1.76 4.02
C GLU A 188 -8.34 2.39 4.94
N ARG A 189 -7.34 1.61 5.39
CA ARG A 189 -6.23 2.13 6.20
C ARG A 189 -5.42 3.18 5.44
N LEU A 190 -5.14 2.94 4.15
CA LEU A 190 -4.44 3.90 3.31
C LEU A 190 -5.27 5.18 3.13
N THR A 191 -6.54 5.11 2.77
CA THR A 191 -7.37 6.32 2.58
C THR A 191 -7.53 7.12 3.87
N GLN A 192 -7.61 6.45 5.02
CA GLN A 192 -7.59 7.11 6.33
C GLN A 192 -6.26 7.84 6.56
N ALA A 193 -5.11 7.21 6.29
CA ALA A 193 -3.80 7.85 6.43
C ALA A 193 -3.62 9.02 5.44
N PHE A 194 -4.13 8.87 4.21
CA PHE A 194 -4.12 9.90 3.18
C PHE A 194 -4.78 11.20 3.67
N ALA A 195 -5.91 11.11 4.37
CA ALA A 195 -6.61 12.28 4.93
C ALA A 195 -5.78 13.07 5.96
N ARG A 196 -4.72 12.49 6.53
CA ARG A 196 -3.78 13.17 7.43
C ARG A 196 -2.56 13.69 6.68
N VAL A 197 -2.13 13.02 5.61
CA VAL A 197 -1.11 13.51 4.68
C VAL A 197 -1.60 14.77 3.97
N ASN A 198 -2.84 14.77 3.47
CA ASN A 198 -3.44 15.85 2.66
C ASN A 198 -3.96 17.04 3.48
N ARG A 199 -3.15 17.55 4.42
CA ARG A 199 -3.42 18.77 5.20
C ARG A 199 -2.31 19.79 5.02
N ASN A 200 -2.70 21.02 4.71
CA ASN A 200 -1.78 22.12 4.40
C ASN A 200 -1.10 22.70 5.64
N PRO A 201 0.23 22.65 5.75
CA PRO A 201 0.97 23.35 6.80
C PRO A 201 1.34 24.80 6.45
N LEU A 202 1.30 25.20 5.18
CA LEU A 202 1.82 26.48 4.69
C LEU A 202 1.17 27.67 5.40
N GLY A 203 1.97 28.68 5.74
CA GLY A 203 1.57 29.84 6.54
C GLY A 203 1.73 29.64 8.05
N ALA A 204 2.19 28.48 8.50
CA ALA A 204 2.65 28.27 9.88
C ALA A 204 4.02 28.93 10.15
N VAL A 205 4.76 29.24 9.09
CA VAL A 205 6.12 29.80 9.11
C VAL A 205 7.03 28.86 9.92
N GLY A 206 7.87 29.39 10.82
CA GLY A 206 8.76 28.55 11.62
C GLY A 206 8.10 27.92 12.85
N LEU A 207 7.11 28.60 13.43
CA LEU A 207 6.61 28.23 14.75
C LEU A 207 5.25 28.83 15.12
N ALA A 208 5.06 30.12 14.90
CA ALA A 208 3.98 30.91 15.51
C ALA A 208 3.07 31.58 14.46
N GLY A 209 3.20 31.21 13.19
CA GLY A 209 2.56 31.96 12.09
C GLY A 209 3.28 33.28 11.82
N THR A 210 2.53 34.28 11.38
CA THR A 210 3.05 35.59 10.98
C THR A 210 2.03 36.70 11.21
N SER A 211 2.50 37.95 11.25
CA SER A 211 1.65 39.14 11.27
C SER A 211 1.14 39.55 9.89
N TRP A 212 1.68 38.96 8.81
CA TRP A 212 1.17 39.17 7.46
C TRP A 212 -0.23 38.55 7.32
N PRO A 213 -1.18 39.22 6.63
CA PRO A 213 -2.56 38.75 6.50
C PRO A 213 -2.66 37.65 5.42
N LEU A 214 -2.00 36.51 5.64
CA LEU A 214 -1.99 35.41 4.66
C LEU A 214 -3.36 34.73 4.54
N ASN A 215 -3.78 34.42 3.31
CA ASN A 215 -4.93 33.56 3.07
C ASN A 215 -4.50 32.08 2.96
N ARG A 216 -4.38 31.40 4.10
CA ARG A 216 -3.99 29.97 4.13
C ARG A 216 -5.01 29.05 3.43
N ARG A 217 -6.29 29.44 3.38
CA ARG A 217 -7.31 28.65 2.67
C ARG A 217 -7.11 28.70 1.16
N ARG A 218 -6.67 29.85 0.63
CA ARG A 218 -6.34 29.98 -0.79
C ARG A 218 -5.21 29.06 -1.20
N THR A 219 -4.09 29.04 -0.46
CA THR A 219 -3.00 28.11 -0.76
C THR A 219 -3.41 26.65 -0.57
N SER A 220 -4.30 26.33 0.37
CA SER A 220 -4.88 24.98 0.46
C SER A 220 -5.66 24.58 -0.79
N GLN A 221 -6.51 25.48 -1.30
CA GLN A 221 -7.30 25.25 -2.52
C GLN A 221 -6.39 25.06 -3.73
N LEU A 222 -5.46 25.99 -3.96
CA LEU A 222 -4.53 25.95 -5.10
C LEU A 222 -3.61 24.72 -5.10
N LEU A 223 -3.33 24.14 -3.93
CA LEU A 223 -2.48 22.95 -3.80
C LEU A 223 -3.27 21.64 -3.62
N GLY A 224 -4.61 21.69 -3.64
CA GLY A 224 -5.48 20.51 -3.53
C GLY A 224 -5.50 19.85 -2.14
N PHE A 225 -5.25 20.62 -1.07
CA PHE A 225 -5.36 20.13 0.31
C PHE A 225 -6.81 20.14 0.80
N ASP A 226 -7.21 19.08 1.52
CA ASP A 226 -8.57 18.96 2.09
C ASP A 226 -8.78 19.79 3.36
N GLY A 227 -7.70 20.33 3.94
CA GLY A 227 -7.79 21.11 5.17
C GLY A 227 -6.46 21.72 5.60
N LEU A 228 -6.51 22.47 6.70
CA LEU A 228 -5.34 23.10 7.31
C LEU A 228 -4.77 22.22 8.43
N ILE A 229 -3.47 22.33 8.66
CA ILE A 229 -2.94 22.14 10.00
C ILE A 229 -3.19 23.44 10.77
N GLU A 230 -4.17 23.40 11.68
CA GLU A 230 -4.69 24.59 12.36
C GLU A 230 -3.65 25.25 13.26
N ASN A 231 -2.97 24.46 14.10
CA ASN A 231 -1.97 25.00 15.02
C ASN A 231 -0.62 25.15 14.31
N SER A 232 -0.11 26.39 14.21
CA SER A 232 1.17 26.70 13.56
C SER A 232 2.36 25.96 14.20
N LYS A 233 2.30 25.61 15.49
CA LYS A 233 3.31 24.78 16.16
C LYS A 233 3.44 23.39 15.51
N LEU A 234 2.35 22.88 14.95
CA LEU A 234 2.23 21.57 14.30
C LEU A 234 2.42 21.64 12.78
N GLY A 235 2.60 22.84 12.20
CA GLY A 235 2.84 23.00 10.75
C GLY A 235 4.09 22.26 10.22
N ARG A 236 4.94 21.77 11.12
CA ARG A 236 6.09 20.94 10.79
C ARG A 236 5.97 19.48 11.22
N GLU A 237 4.84 19.06 11.79
CA GLU A 237 4.68 17.71 12.34
C GLU A 237 4.67 16.63 11.25
N ALA A 238 5.34 15.51 11.53
CA ALA A 238 5.56 14.40 10.61
C ALA A 238 4.91 13.06 11.05
N PHE A 239 4.13 13.05 12.14
CA PHE A 239 3.46 11.84 12.62
C PHE A 239 2.49 11.20 11.62
N TYR A 240 1.98 11.98 10.66
CA TYR A 240 1.21 11.45 9.53
C TYR A 240 1.99 10.38 8.73
N GLY A 241 3.33 10.45 8.73
CA GLY A 241 4.17 9.45 8.09
C GLY A 241 4.15 8.11 8.81
N VAL A 242 3.95 8.09 10.14
CA VAL A 242 3.78 6.84 10.89
C VAL A 242 2.45 6.17 10.53
N ASP A 243 1.38 6.94 10.35
CA ASP A 243 0.10 6.41 9.87
C ASP A 243 0.25 5.78 8.49
N ALA A 244 0.93 6.46 7.57
CA ALA A 244 1.19 5.96 6.23
C ALA A 244 2.06 4.68 6.25
N LEU A 245 3.15 4.68 7.02
CA LEU A 245 4.03 3.51 7.18
C LEU A 245 3.28 2.31 7.79
N SER A 246 2.39 2.56 8.75
CA SER A 246 1.55 1.53 9.35
C SER A 246 0.64 0.90 8.30
N ALA A 247 -0.09 1.72 7.53
CA ALA A 247 -0.95 1.23 6.45
C ALA A 247 -0.18 0.44 5.39
N LEU A 248 0.98 0.94 4.94
CA LEU A 248 1.85 0.23 4.00
C LEU A 248 2.38 -1.10 4.55
N SER A 249 2.65 -1.17 5.86
CA SER A 249 3.11 -2.40 6.51
C SER A 249 2.05 -3.50 6.48
N PHE A 250 0.77 -3.13 6.63
CA PHE A 250 -0.35 -4.09 6.50
C PHE A 250 -0.46 -4.63 5.07
N VAL A 251 -0.38 -3.76 4.05
CA VAL A 251 -0.34 -4.19 2.64
C VAL A 251 0.78 -5.20 2.42
N MET A 252 2.00 -4.88 2.85
CA MET A 252 3.15 -5.78 2.69
C MET A 252 3.00 -7.10 3.44
N ALA A 253 2.32 -7.11 4.60
CA ALA A 253 2.01 -8.34 5.33
C ALA A 253 1.00 -9.21 4.58
N ASP A 254 -0.04 -8.62 3.98
CA ASP A 254 -1.00 -9.33 3.14
C ASP A 254 -0.32 -9.95 1.91
N LEU A 255 0.57 -9.21 1.24
CA LEU A 255 1.35 -9.73 0.11
C LEU A 255 2.30 -10.85 0.56
N ASN A 256 2.92 -10.75 1.73
CA ASN A 256 3.80 -11.80 2.26
C ASN A 256 3.05 -13.11 2.47
N ASP A 257 1.87 -13.07 3.08
CA ASP A 257 1.08 -14.26 3.37
C ASP A 257 0.68 -14.98 2.08
N LEU A 258 0.12 -14.24 1.11
CA LEU A 258 -0.27 -14.80 -0.18
C LEU A 258 0.95 -15.36 -0.93
N ALA A 259 2.05 -14.60 -0.99
CA ALA A 259 3.25 -15.04 -1.68
C ALA A 259 3.88 -16.27 -1.01
N THR A 260 3.77 -16.39 0.31
CA THR A 260 4.27 -17.54 1.06
C THR A 260 3.46 -18.80 0.77
N ASP A 261 2.13 -18.70 0.78
CA ASP A 261 1.26 -19.81 0.42
C ASP A 261 1.51 -20.26 -1.02
N LEU A 262 1.55 -19.33 -1.98
CA LEU A 262 1.83 -19.65 -3.39
C LEU A 262 3.23 -20.23 -3.59
N HIS A 263 4.23 -19.76 -2.83
CA HIS A 263 5.59 -20.29 -2.89
C HIS A 263 5.64 -21.74 -2.38
N ILE A 264 4.92 -22.06 -1.30
CA ILE A 264 4.82 -23.45 -0.81
C ILE A 264 4.03 -24.30 -1.81
N TRP A 265 2.91 -23.79 -2.34
CA TRP A 265 2.04 -24.51 -3.24
C TRP A 265 2.63 -24.76 -4.63
N SER A 266 3.63 -23.98 -5.03
CA SER A 266 4.42 -24.17 -6.27
C SER A 266 5.61 -25.11 -6.11
N SER A 267 5.87 -25.63 -4.90
CA SER A 267 6.87 -26.69 -4.69
C SER A 267 6.52 -27.99 -5.43
N SER A 268 7.51 -28.83 -5.68
CA SER A 268 7.31 -30.15 -6.29
C SER A 268 6.40 -31.06 -5.48
N GLU A 269 6.42 -30.93 -4.14
CA GLU A 269 5.66 -31.78 -3.23
C GLU A 269 4.16 -31.43 -3.27
N PHE A 270 3.84 -30.13 -3.33
CA PHE A 270 2.47 -29.65 -3.42
C PHE A 270 1.96 -29.63 -4.86
N GLY A 271 2.59 -28.82 -5.73
CA GLY A 271 2.25 -28.66 -7.13
C GLY A 271 0.81 -28.18 -7.38
N LEU A 272 0.23 -27.41 -6.45
CA LEU A 272 -1.15 -26.94 -6.57
C LEU A 272 -1.27 -25.75 -7.53
N VAL A 273 -0.23 -24.92 -7.60
CA VAL A 273 -0.15 -23.75 -8.47
C VAL A 273 1.24 -23.69 -9.11
N GLU A 274 1.39 -22.89 -10.15
CA GLU A 274 2.65 -22.64 -10.81
C GLU A 274 2.73 -21.20 -11.31
N CYS A 275 3.87 -20.55 -11.10
CA CYS A 275 4.13 -19.22 -11.67
C CYS A 275 4.47 -19.36 -13.16
N ASP A 276 4.02 -18.41 -13.97
CA ASP A 276 4.43 -18.34 -15.37
C ASP A 276 5.97 -18.21 -15.50
N ASP A 277 6.51 -18.69 -16.62
CA ASP A 277 7.94 -18.66 -16.89
C ASP A 277 8.53 -17.25 -16.82
N SER A 278 7.77 -16.21 -17.20
CA SER A 278 8.23 -14.82 -17.17
C SER A 278 8.48 -14.28 -15.75
N TYR A 279 7.94 -14.92 -14.72
CA TYR A 279 8.12 -14.55 -13.31
C TYR A 279 9.05 -15.52 -12.55
N CYS A 280 9.66 -16.45 -13.27
CA CYS A 280 10.53 -17.47 -12.71
C CYS A 280 12.00 -17.24 -13.08
N GLY A 281 12.90 -17.65 -12.20
CA GLY A 281 14.31 -17.87 -12.52
C GLY A 281 14.60 -19.35 -12.75
N THR A 282 15.77 -19.66 -13.31
CA THR A 282 16.29 -21.04 -13.39
C THR A 282 17.62 -21.17 -12.64
N SER A 283 18.11 -22.41 -12.50
CA SER A 283 19.41 -22.70 -11.90
C SER A 283 20.46 -22.93 -12.98
N SER A 284 21.66 -22.39 -12.78
CA SER A 284 22.81 -22.64 -13.66
C SER A 284 23.33 -24.09 -13.62
N ILE A 285 22.97 -24.88 -12.60
CA ILE A 285 23.44 -26.26 -12.40
C ILE A 285 22.30 -27.30 -12.43
N PHE A 286 21.09 -26.94 -12.00
CA PHE A 286 19.97 -27.88 -11.91
C PHE A 286 18.97 -27.62 -13.06
N PRO A 287 19.03 -28.39 -14.18
CA PRO A 287 18.26 -28.10 -15.38
C PRO A 287 16.74 -28.25 -15.20
N GLN A 288 16.29 -28.98 -14.19
CA GLN A 288 14.88 -29.15 -13.86
C GLN A 288 14.30 -28.03 -12.99
N LYS A 289 15.13 -27.10 -12.47
CA LYS A 289 14.66 -26.07 -11.53
C LYS A 289 13.97 -24.92 -12.24
N LYS A 290 12.72 -24.69 -11.83
CA LYS A 290 11.95 -23.46 -12.05
C LYS A 290 11.72 -22.80 -10.68
N ASN A 291 12.43 -21.70 -10.41
CA ASN A 291 12.38 -21.01 -9.12
C ASN A 291 11.34 -19.88 -9.20
N PRO A 292 10.36 -19.79 -8.30
CA PRO A 292 9.37 -18.72 -8.29
C PRO A 292 9.98 -17.41 -7.73
N SER A 293 10.95 -16.85 -8.45
CA SER A 293 11.80 -15.74 -7.99
C SER A 293 11.02 -14.45 -7.75
N ALA A 294 9.91 -14.22 -8.46
CA ALA A 294 9.02 -13.10 -8.16
C ALA A 294 8.40 -13.21 -6.75
N LEU A 295 7.90 -14.40 -6.38
CA LEU A 295 7.34 -14.65 -5.04
C LEU A 295 8.40 -14.49 -3.94
N GLU A 296 9.63 -14.96 -4.19
CA GLU A 296 10.77 -14.75 -3.28
C GLU A 296 11.10 -13.26 -3.11
N THR A 297 11.03 -12.50 -4.19
CA THR A 297 11.29 -11.05 -4.19
C THR A 297 10.27 -10.31 -3.34
N ILE A 298 8.98 -10.63 -3.50
CA ILE A 298 7.87 -10.05 -2.72
C ILE A 298 8.04 -10.36 -1.23
N ARG A 299 8.28 -11.64 -0.89
CA ARG A 299 8.49 -12.06 0.51
C ARG A 299 9.70 -11.39 1.14
N ARG A 300 10.81 -11.29 0.40
CA ARG A 300 12.02 -10.59 0.86
C ARG A 300 11.74 -9.12 1.13
N ALA A 301 11.03 -8.44 0.23
CA ALA A 301 10.68 -7.03 0.37
C ALA A 301 9.75 -6.79 1.58
N ALA A 302 8.83 -7.71 1.86
CA ALA A 302 7.95 -7.62 3.03
C ALA A 302 8.70 -7.71 4.37
N GLY A 303 9.86 -8.39 4.42
CA GLY A 303 10.63 -8.52 5.66
C GLY A 303 11.05 -7.18 6.28
N GLY A 304 11.34 -6.16 5.48
CA GLY A 304 11.71 -4.83 5.98
C GLY A 304 10.53 -4.05 6.57
N SER A 305 9.30 -4.32 6.12
CA SER A 305 8.13 -3.51 6.46
C SER A 305 7.79 -3.57 7.95
N VAL A 306 8.09 -4.70 8.60
CA VAL A 306 7.88 -4.89 10.04
C VAL A 306 8.62 -3.89 10.92
N THR A 307 9.66 -3.24 10.39
CA THR A 307 10.48 -2.27 11.13
C THR A 307 10.18 -0.82 10.79
N TRP A 308 9.40 -0.52 9.74
CA TRP A 308 9.21 0.86 9.29
C TRP A 308 8.60 1.77 10.35
N VAL A 309 7.51 1.31 10.99
CA VAL A 309 6.85 2.04 12.08
C VAL A 309 7.79 2.24 13.27
N ALA A 310 8.50 1.17 13.67
CA ALA A 310 9.45 1.23 14.78
C ALA A 310 10.58 2.22 14.49
N THR A 311 11.11 2.22 13.26
CA THR A 311 12.12 3.16 12.79
C THR A 311 11.62 4.60 12.86
N ALA A 312 10.42 4.89 12.35
CA ALA A 312 9.85 6.24 12.38
C ALA A 312 9.61 6.74 13.81
N LEU A 313 9.01 5.91 14.67
CA LEU A 313 8.82 6.26 16.09
C LEU A 313 10.16 6.43 16.83
N ALA A 314 11.17 5.62 16.48
CA ALA A 314 12.51 5.75 17.03
C ALA A 314 13.17 7.06 16.60
N THR A 315 12.95 7.53 15.37
CA THR A 315 13.41 8.85 14.91
C THR A 315 12.75 9.96 15.74
N PHE A 316 11.43 9.91 15.91
CA PHE A 316 10.67 10.96 16.61
C PHE A 316 10.92 11.02 18.12
N ARG A 317 11.42 9.94 18.75
CA ARG A 317 11.73 9.94 20.20
C ARG A 317 12.73 11.04 20.61
N GLY A 318 13.63 11.43 19.71
CA GLY A 318 14.70 12.40 19.96
C GLY A 318 14.31 13.85 19.66
N GLU A 319 13.12 14.07 19.09
CA GLU A 319 12.74 15.34 18.49
C GLU A 319 12.40 16.45 19.51
N GLY A 320 11.79 16.07 20.65
CA GLY A 320 11.09 17.03 21.50
C GLY A 320 10.05 17.84 20.70
N THR A 321 9.77 19.09 21.07
CA THR A 321 8.86 19.95 20.29
C THR A 321 9.57 20.92 19.33
N GLY A 322 10.91 20.85 19.23
CA GLY A 322 11.72 21.91 18.62
C GLY A 322 12.66 21.46 17.50
N ASP A 323 13.09 20.19 17.49
CA ASP A 323 14.05 19.72 16.49
C ASP A 323 13.37 19.54 15.12
N GLN A 324 14.02 20.08 14.08
CA GLN A 324 13.55 20.04 12.70
C GLN A 324 14.14 18.86 11.93
N ALA A 325 15.35 18.42 12.27
CA ALA A 325 16.07 17.40 11.53
C ALA A 325 15.41 16.03 11.68
N MET A 326 14.80 15.77 12.84
CA MET A 326 14.13 14.50 13.14
C MET A 326 12.76 14.34 12.46
N ARG A 327 12.32 15.31 11.65
CA ARG A 327 10.97 15.32 11.03
C ARG A 327 10.95 14.89 9.57
N GLU A 328 12.12 14.67 8.98
CA GLU A 328 12.24 14.02 7.68
C GLU A 328 12.21 12.50 7.87
N LEU A 329 11.38 11.80 7.09
CA LEU A 329 11.24 10.34 7.16
C LEU A 329 11.62 9.70 5.81
N PRO A 330 12.93 9.53 5.51
CA PRO A 330 13.35 8.87 4.27
C PRO A 330 12.78 7.45 4.09
N VAL A 331 12.56 6.75 5.21
CA VAL A 331 11.94 5.41 5.23
C VAL A 331 10.54 5.38 4.62
N LEU A 332 9.79 6.49 4.64
CA LEU A 332 8.47 6.56 4.02
C LEU A 332 8.57 6.57 2.49
N ASP A 333 9.53 7.29 1.93
CA ASP A 333 9.75 7.33 0.48
C ASP A 333 10.17 5.94 -0.04
N GLU A 334 11.02 5.23 0.70
CA GLU A 334 11.40 3.84 0.41
C GLU A 334 10.22 2.87 0.53
N ALA A 335 9.41 3.00 1.59
CA ALA A 335 8.24 2.17 1.82
C ALA A 335 7.19 2.32 0.71
N LEU A 336 6.90 3.55 0.28
CA LEU A 336 5.99 3.84 -0.84
C LEU A 336 6.49 3.19 -2.13
N THR A 337 7.78 3.37 -2.43
CA THR A 337 8.42 2.80 -3.64
C THR A 337 8.36 1.28 -3.65
N THR A 338 8.75 0.67 -2.52
CA THR A 338 8.79 -0.78 -2.38
C THR A 338 7.40 -1.39 -2.47
N THR A 339 6.43 -0.80 -1.76
CA THR A 339 5.05 -1.33 -1.74
C THR A 339 4.41 -1.24 -3.12
N GLY A 340 4.53 -0.10 -3.81
CA GLY A 340 4.01 0.07 -5.18
C GLY A 340 4.62 -0.93 -6.16
N ALA A 341 5.94 -1.10 -6.14
CA ALA A 341 6.64 -2.05 -7.02
C ALA A 341 6.26 -3.52 -6.74
N MET A 342 6.06 -3.88 -5.47
CA MET A 342 5.67 -5.25 -5.12
C MET A 342 4.22 -5.55 -5.46
N LEU A 343 3.31 -4.57 -5.35
CA LEU A 343 1.93 -4.69 -5.83
C LEU A 343 1.90 -4.89 -7.36
N ASP A 344 2.62 -4.09 -8.11
CA ASP A 344 2.69 -4.20 -9.57
C ASP A 344 3.28 -5.57 -10.01
N LEU A 345 4.41 -5.97 -9.41
CA LEU A 345 5.01 -7.28 -9.67
C LEU A 345 4.04 -8.43 -9.34
N PHE A 346 3.33 -8.35 -8.21
CA PHE A 346 2.41 -9.41 -7.81
C PHE A 346 1.13 -9.42 -8.66
N THR A 347 0.70 -8.26 -9.16
CA THR A 347 -0.40 -8.16 -10.13
C THR A 347 -0.10 -9.04 -11.35
N GLY A 348 1.06 -8.87 -11.98
CA GLY A 348 1.44 -9.69 -13.13
C GLY A 348 1.59 -11.19 -12.82
N VAL A 349 2.15 -11.54 -11.65
CA VAL A 349 2.21 -12.94 -11.18
C VAL A 349 0.81 -13.53 -11.06
N MET A 350 -0.14 -12.79 -10.48
CA MET A 350 -1.50 -13.28 -10.27
C MET A 350 -2.30 -13.34 -11.58
N GLU A 351 -2.14 -12.40 -12.49
CA GLU A 351 -2.77 -12.44 -13.83
C GLU A 351 -2.44 -13.77 -14.54
N THR A 352 -1.17 -14.15 -14.49
CA THR A 352 -0.61 -15.30 -15.22
C THR A 352 -0.54 -16.59 -14.42
N LEU A 353 -0.85 -16.56 -13.10
CA LEU A 353 -0.78 -17.74 -12.23
C LEU A 353 -1.56 -18.92 -12.81
N ILE A 354 -0.88 -20.06 -12.93
CA ILE A 354 -1.42 -21.32 -13.41
C ILE A 354 -1.93 -22.11 -12.20
N VAL A 355 -3.20 -22.52 -12.24
CA VAL A 355 -3.85 -23.28 -11.17
C VAL A 355 -4.05 -24.72 -11.63
N HIS A 356 -3.44 -25.68 -10.93
CA HIS A 356 -3.50 -27.09 -11.30
C HIS A 356 -4.73 -27.78 -10.69
N GLU A 357 -5.93 -27.45 -11.19
CA GLU A 357 -7.21 -27.92 -10.63
C GLU A 357 -7.29 -29.44 -10.47
N GLY A 358 -6.79 -30.19 -11.45
CA GLY A 358 -6.75 -31.65 -11.39
C GLY A 358 -5.84 -32.16 -10.26
N ARG A 359 -4.72 -31.48 -9.99
CA ARG A 359 -3.83 -31.83 -8.87
C ARG A 359 -4.47 -31.48 -7.53
N MET A 360 -5.12 -30.32 -7.42
CA MET A 360 -5.88 -29.93 -6.23
C MET A 360 -6.98 -30.96 -5.91
N SER A 361 -7.79 -31.35 -6.90
CA SER A 361 -8.82 -32.38 -6.72
C SER A 361 -8.25 -33.74 -6.31
N ARG A 362 -7.20 -34.22 -7.00
CA ARG A 362 -6.56 -35.52 -6.66
C ARG A 362 -6.00 -35.55 -5.24
N SER A 363 -5.49 -34.43 -4.74
CA SER A 363 -4.96 -34.35 -3.37
C SER A 363 -6.01 -34.57 -2.27
N LEU A 364 -7.30 -34.50 -2.62
CA LEU A 364 -8.44 -34.75 -1.73
C LEU A 364 -8.94 -36.20 -1.76
N GLU A 365 -8.65 -36.98 -2.82
CA GLU A 365 -9.24 -38.32 -3.04
C GLU A 365 -8.88 -39.32 -1.94
N SER A 366 -7.64 -39.29 -1.44
CA SER A 366 -7.17 -40.15 -0.35
C SER A 366 -7.10 -39.41 1.00
N SER A 367 -7.68 -38.21 1.08
CA SER A 367 -7.59 -37.36 2.25
C SER A 367 -8.67 -37.67 3.28
N TRP A 368 -8.30 -37.63 4.55
CA TRP A 368 -9.22 -37.76 5.68
C TRP A 368 -9.91 -36.43 6.05
N CYS A 369 -9.74 -35.37 5.25
CA CYS A 369 -10.25 -34.02 5.54
C CYS A 369 -11.79 -33.90 5.55
N THR A 370 -12.53 -34.91 5.09
CA THR A 370 -14.00 -34.96 5.18
C THR A 370 -14.51 -35.76 6.39
N SER A 371 -13.63 -36.32 7.21
CA SER A 371 -14.01 -37.11 8.40
C SER A 371 -14.85 -36.31 9.41
N SER A 372 -14.61 -35.00 9.56
CA SER A 372 -15.44 -34.15 10.42
C SER A 372 -16.88 -34.03 9.88
N ASN A 373 -17.06 -34.05 8.56
CA ASN A 373 -18.39 -34.02 7.95
C ASN A 373 -19.13 -35.34 8.14
N LEU A 374 -18.43 -36.47 8.07
CA LEU A 374 -19.01 -37.75 8.44
C LEU A 374 -19.54 -37.72 9.87
N ALA A 375 -18.78 -37.15 10.82
CA ALA A 375 -19.26 -36.98 12.19
C ALA A 375 -20.50 -36.07 12.27
N ASP A 376 -20.50 -34.91 11.62
CA ASP A 376 -21.65 -34.00 11.61
C ASP A 376 -22.92 -34.64 11.04
N LEU A 377 -22.80 -35.40 9.96
CA LEU A 377 -23.93 -36.07 9.33
C LEU A 377 -24.47 -37.21 10.21
N ILE A 378 -23.61 -37.98 10.87
CA ILE A 378 -24.04 -39.00 11.84
C ILE A 378 -24.77 -38.36 13.02
N VAL A 379 -24.27 -37.24 13.56
CA VAL A 379 -24.96 -36.48 14.62
C VAL A 379 -26.36 -36.09 14.17
N ARG A 380 -26.49 -35.60 12.93
CA ARG A 380 -27.77 -35.18 12.37
C ARG A 380 -28.75 -36.33 12.16
N GLU A 381 -28.27 -37.45 11.63
CA GLU A 381 -29.08 -38.62 11.29
C GLU A 381 -29.45 -39.43 12.54
N CYS A 382 -28.47 -39.78 13.37
CA CYS A 382 -28.63 -40.66 14.52
C CYS A 382 -28.99 -39.93 15.83
N LYS A 383 -28.99 -38.59 15.84
CA LYS A 383 -29.28 -37.74 17.02
C LYS A 383 -28.40 -38.02 18.23
N LEU A 384 -27.16 -38.47 18.00
CA LEU A 384 -26.16 -38.70 19.04
C LEU A 384 -25.39 -37.41 19.36
N SER A 385 -24.75 -37.35 20.53
CA SER A 385 -23.88 -36.22 20.86
C SER A 385 -22.63 -36.20 19.96
N PHE A 386 -22.18 -35.00 19.57
CA PHE A 386 -20.98 -34.84 18.74
C PHE A 386 -19.75 -35.52 19.37
N ARG A 387 -19.60 -35.46 20.70
CA ARG A 387 -18.49 -36.12 21.41
C ARG A 387 -18.47 -37.63 21.18
N GLN A 388 -19.62 -38.30 21.28
CA GLN A 388 -19.71 -39.74 21.05
C GLN A 388 -19.37 -40.07 19.61
N VAL A 389 -19.99 -39.36 18.65
CA VAL A 389 -19.75 -39.59 17.23
C VAL A 389 -18.30 -39.32 16.84
N HIS A 390 -17.70 -38.26 17.37
CA HIS A 390 -16.28 -37.96 17.16
C HIS A 390 -15.39 -39.12 17.60
N HIS A 391 -15.66 -39.75 18.75
CA HIS A 391 -14.89 -40.94 19.17
C HIS A 391 -15.09 -42.14 18.22
N ILE A 392 -16.30 -42.34 17.69
CA ILE A 392 -16.58 -43.41 16.71
C ILE A 392 -15.79 -43.16 15.43
N VAL A 393 -15.89 -41.95 14.86
CA VAL A 393 -15.19 -41.59 13.63
C VAL A 393 -13.68 -41.60 13.83
N ALA A 394 -13.17 -41.08 14.95
CA ALA A 394 -11.74 -41.14 15.27
C ALA A 394 -11.23 -42.59 15.38
N ARG A 395 -12.04 -43.50 15.96
CA ARG A 395 -11.74 -44.93 15.99
C ARG A 395 -11.68 -45.51 14.58
N LEU A 396 -12.68 -45.22 13.75
CA LEU A 396 -12.74 -45.65 12.35
C LEU A 396 -11.50 -45.19 11.57
N VAL A 397 -11.15 -43.90 11.66
CA VAL A 397 -9.97 -43.33 10.98
C VAL A 397 -8.70 -44.05 11.42
N ARG A 398 -8.49 -44.20 12.74
CA ARG A 398 -7.30 -44.86 13.28
C ARG A 398 -7.17 -46.31 12.80
N ASP A 399 -8.26 -47.06 12.87
CA ASP A 399 -8.25 -48.48 12.49
C ASP A 399 -8.03 -48.63 10.97
N SER A 400 -8.60 -47.72 10.17
CA SER A 400 -8.42 -47.70 8.72
C SER A 400 -6.99 -47.34 8.32
N LEU A 401 -6.38 -46.35 8.98
CA LEU A 401 -4.97 -46.00 8.79
C LEU A 401 -4.05 -47.18 9.13
N ALA A 402 -4.32 -47.89 10.24
CA ALA A 402 -3.55 -49.07 10.62
C ALA A 402 -3.69 -50.23 9.61
N ALA A 403 -4.85 -50.34 8.96
CA ALA A 403 -5.15 -51.35 7.95
C ALA A 403 -4.77 -50.95 6.52
N GLY A 404 -4.34 -49.71 6.28
CA GLY A 404 -4.08 -49.18 4.94
C GLY A 404 -5.35 -49.00 4.08
N VAL A 405 -6.53 -48.86 4.71
CA VAL A 405 -7.80 -48.68 3.99
C VAL A 405 -8.04 -47.18 3.74
N PRO A 406 -8.22 -46.74 2.48
CA PRO A 406 -8.47 -45.34 2.15
C PRO A 406 -9.93 -44.93 2.43
N PRO A 407 -10.22 -43.61 2.53
CA PRO A 407 -11.57 -43.11 2.83
C PRO A 407 -12.67 -43.60 1.87
N TYR A 408 -12.37 -43.72 0.58
CA TYR A 408 -13.34 -44.15 -0.44
C TYR A 408 -13.69 -45.65 -0.38
N GLU A 409 -13.00 -46.44 0.46
CA GLU A 409 -13.31 -47.87 0.69
C GLU A 409 -14.08 -48.10 2.00
N LEU A 410 -14.40 -47.03 2.75
CA LEU A 410 -15.14 -47.17 4.00
C LEU A 410 -16.58 -47.64 3.80
N THR A 411 -17.01 -48.57 4.65
CA THR A 411 -18.36 -49.14 4.66
C THR A 411 -19.07 -48.86 5.98
N GLY A 412 -20.40 -48.95 5.97
CA GLY A 412 -21.23 -48.87 7.17
C GLY A 412 -20.86 -49.93 8.20
N ALA A 413 -20.49 -51.13 7.74
CA ALA A 413 -20.03 -52.22 8.62
C ALA A 413 -18.74 -51.85 9.38
N MET A 414 -17.81 -51.13 8.75
CA MET A 414 -16.60 -50.65 9.42
C MET A 414 -16.91 -49.58 10.46
N LEU A 415 -17.86 -48.68 10.16
CA LEU A 415 -18.34 -47.69 11.12
C LEU A 415 -19.04 -48.36 12.32
N ASP A 416 -19.88 -49.37 12.08
CA ASP A 416 -20.57 -50.12 13.11
C ASP A 416 -19.59 -50.87 14.02
N LYS A 417 -18.55 -51.48 13.45
CA LYS A 417 -17.46 -52.08 14.22
C LYS A 417 -16.77 -51.04 15.11
N ALA A 418 -16.42 -49.87 14.56
CA ALA A 418 -15.79 -48.80 15.33
C ALA A 418 -16.69 -48.30 16.48
N ALA A 419 -18.01 -48.26 16.26
CA ALA A 419 -18.98 -47.88 17.28
C ALA A 419 -19.06 -48.91 18.43
N VAL A 420 -19.10 -50.20 18.10
CA VAL A 420 -19.09 -51.30 19.08
C VAL A 420 -17.78 -51.33 19.88
N ASP A 421 -16.64 -51.15 19.20
CA ASP A 421 -15.30 -51.21 19.81
C ASP A 421 -15.05 -50.12 20.87
N ILE A 422 -15.83 -49.04 20.88
CA ILE A 422 -15.78 -48.00 21.91
C ILE A 422 -16.91 -48.10 22.94
N GLY A 423 -17.63 -49.22 22.97
CA GLY A 423 -18.73 -49.50 23.90
C GLY A 423 -20.09 -48.95 23.45
N GLY A 424 -20.23 -48.55 22.19
CA GLY A 424 -21.49 -48.11 21.58
C GLY A 424 -22.32 -49.25 20.99
N LYS A 425 -23.29 -48.89 20.15
CA LYS A 425 -24.12 -49.82 19.36
C LYS A 425 -23.90 -49.55 17.87
N PRO A 426 -24.16 -50.54 16.99
CA PRO A 426 -24.22 -50.31 15.55
C PRO A 426 -25.15 -49.14 15.21
N LEU A 427 -24.71 -48.29 14.28
CA LEU A 427 -25.45 -47.12 13.79
C LEU A 427 -26.35 -47.46 12.61
N GLY A 428 -26.04 -48.53 11.85
CA GLY A 428 -26.88 -49.04 10.77
C GLY A 428 -26.98 -48.10 9.56
N LEU A 429 -25.93 -47.30 9.33
CA LEU A 429 -25.83 -46.38 8.19
C LEU A 429 -25.32 -47.13 6.96
N SER A 430 -25.88 -46.83 5.78
CA SER A 430 -25.50 -47.52 4.54
C SER A 430 -24.15 -47.06 4.00
N ASP A 431 -23.54 -47.88 3.14
CA ASP A 431 -22.29 -47.54 2.46
C ASP A 431 -22.44 -46.24 1.64
N GLU A 432 -23.57 -46.04 0.98
CA GLU A 432 -23.87 -44.82 0.22
C GLU A 432 -23.89 -43.57 1.10
N PHE A 433 -24.39 -43.68 2.35
CA PHE A 433 -24.34 -42.57 3.30
C PHE A 433 -22.90 -42.21 3.66
N ILE A 434 -22.06 -43.21 3.94
CA ILE A 434 -20.63 -43.00 4.27
C ILE A 434 -19.90 -42.35 3.10
N GLN A 435 -20.06 -42.89 1.90
CA GLN A 435 -19.41 -42.39 0.69
C GLN A 435 -19.87 -40.97 0.33
N ALA A 436 -21.16 -40.68 0.48
CA ALA A 436 -21.69 -39.33 0.31
C ALA A 436 -21.10 -38.33 1.31
N ALA A 437 -20.94 -38.75 2.57
CA ALA A 437 -20.39 -37.92 3.63
C ALA A 437 -18.90 -37.61 3.43
N LEU A 438 -18.15 -38.54 2.82
CA LEU A 438 -16.72 -38.40 2.57
C LEU A 438 -16.39 -37.70 1.25
N ASN A 439 -17.38 -37.47 0.39
CA ASN A 439 -17.18 -36.81 -0.90
C ASN A 439 -16.78 -35.32 -0.75
N PRO A 440 -15.59 -34.89 -1.18
CA PRO A 440 -15.11 -33.51 -1.01
C PRO A 440 -15.93 -32.47 -1.75
N ARG A 441 -16.46 -32.79 -2.94
CA ARG A 441 -17.30 -31.87 -3.72
C ARG A 441 -18.64 -31.64 -3.01
N ARG A 442 -19.29 -32.72 -2.57
CA ARG A 442 -20.53 -32.63 -1.79
C ARG A 442 -20.33 -31.92 -0.46
N PHE A 443 -19.16 -32.09 0.17
CA PHE A 443 -18.79 -31.33 1.37
C PHE A 443 -18.89 -29.82 1.12
N VAL A 444 -18.32 -29.33 0.02
CA VAL A 444 -18.32 -27.91 -0.35
C VAL A 444 -19.74 -27.45 -0.70
N GLU A 445 -20.42 -28.17 -1.58
CA GLU A 445 -21.77 -27.83 -2.07
C GLU A 445 -22.83 -27.72 -0.96
N THR A 446 -22.61 -28.38 0.17
CA THR A 446 -23.56 -28.41 1.29
C THR A 446 -23.26 -27.36 2.38
N ARG A 447 -22.19 -26.56 2.25
CA ARG A 447 -21.92 -25.46 3.20
C ARG A 447 -22.85 -24.28 2.90
N ILE A 448 -23.53 -23.80 3.93
CA ILE A 448 -24.54 -22.74 3.80
C ILE A 448 -24.34 -21.55 4.76
N THR A 449 -23.50 -21.71 5.79
CA THR A 449 -23.18 -20.63 6.74
C THR A 449 -22.62 -19.42 6.00
N ASP A 450 -22.96 -18.22 6.46
CA ASP A 450 -22.45 -16.99 5.85
C ASP A 450 -20.93 -16.98 5.74
N GLY A 451 -20.43 -16.63 4.55
CA GLY A 451 -19.00 -16.58 4.26
C GLY A 451 -18.31 -17.95 4.18
N SER A 452 -19.07 -19.04 3.99
CA SER A 452 -18.50 -20.39 3.81
C SER A 452 -18.13 -20.68 2.35
N VAL A 453 -17.47 -21.82 2.13
CA VAL A 453 -17.01 -22.29 0.81
C VAL A 453 -18.14 -22.74 -0.14
N GLY A 454 -19.41 -22.73 0.30
CA GLY A 454 -20.52 -23.17 -0.53
C GLY A 454 -20.78 -22.24 -1.72
N PRO A 455 -21.28 -22.75 -2.87
CA PRO A 455 -21.39 -21.96 -4.11
C PRO A 455 -22.14 -20.63 -3.96
N ALA A 456 -23.26 -20.64 -3.23
CA ALA A 456 -24.04 -19.42 -2.99
C ALA A 456 -23.28 -18.37 -2.17
N GLN A 457 -22.47 -18.83 -1.20
CA GLN A 457 -21.69 -17.95 -0.32
C GLN A 457 -20.44 -17.42 -1.04
N VAL A 458 -19.77 -18.24 -1.84
CA VAL A 458 -18.68 -17.80 -2.72
C VAL A 458 -19.15 -16.76 -3.72
N ALA A 459 -20.32 -16.96 -4.34
CA ALA A 459 -20.91 -15.97 -5.25
C ALA A 459 -21.23 -14.64 -4.55
N LYS A 460 -21.75 -14.69 -3.31
CA LYS A 460 -21.99 -13.50 -2.49
C LYS A 460 -20.69 -12.75 -2.16
N LEU A 461 -19.64 -13.47 -1.75
CA LEU A 461 -18.33 -12.89 -1.46
C LEU A 461 -17.69 -12.28 -2.71
N LEU A 462 -17.83 -12.92 -3.88
CA LEU A 462 -17.36 -12.36 -5.15
C LEU A 462 -18.10 -11.06 -5.50
N GLY A 463 -19.42 -11.03 -5.32
CA GLY A 463 -20.21 -9.81 -5.52
C GLY A 463 -19.77 -8.67 -4.59
N GLN A 464 -19.44 -8.98 -3.33
CA GLN A 464 -18.87 -8.01 -2.40
C GLN A 464 -17.50 -7.50 -2.88
N ALA A 465 -16.58 -8.40 -3.23
CA ALA A 465 -15.25 -8.04 -3.72
C ALA A 465 -15.29 -7.12 -4.95
N LEU A 466 -16.20 -7.37 -5.89
CA LEU A 466 -16.40 -6.52 -7.06
C LEU A 466 -17.00 -5.16 -6.71
N THR A 467 -17.91 -5.11 -5.73
CA THR A 467 -18.50 -3.86 -5.23
C THR A 467 -17.46 -3.01 -4.51
N ASP A 468 -16.67 -3.63 -3.63
CA ASP A 468 -15.59 -2.97 -2.90
C ASP A 468 -14.56 -2.40 -3.88
N ASN A 469 -14.10 -3.21 -4.84
CA ASN A 469 -13.14 -2.74 -5.85
C ASN A 469 -13.69 -1.58 -6.70
N ALA A 470 -14.96 -1.62 -7.10
CA ALA A 470 -15.60 -0.51 -7.81
C ALA A 470 -15.64 0.77 -6.96
N GLY A 471 -15.97 0.65 -5.67
CA GLY A 471 -15.94 1.77 -4.73
C GLY A 471 -14.52 2.35 -4.53
N ASP A 472 -13.52 1.47 -4.47
CA ASP A 472 -12.11 1.86 -4.33
C ASP A 472 -11.61 2.59 -5.60
N ILE A 473 -12.01 2.13 -6.80
CA ILE A 473 -11.76 2.82 -8.09
C ILE A 473 -12.42 4.20 -8.10
N ASP A 474 -13.70 4.30 -7.72
CA ASP A 474 -14.44 5.55 -7.71
C ASP A 474 -13.83 6.57 -6.74
N TRP A 475 -13.39 6.12 -5.56
CA TRP A 475 -12.68 6.97 -4.61
C TRP A 475 -11.37 7.52 -5.19
N LEU A 476 -10.57 6.66 -5.83
CA LEU A 476 -9.30 7.06 -6.43
C LEU A 476 -9.51 8.06 -7.57
N HIS A 477 -10.46 7.78 -8.46
CA HIS A 477 -10.81 8.66 -9.57
C HIS A 477 -11.32 10.02 -9.07
N SER A 478 -12.27 10.03 -8.12
CA SER A 478 -12.79 11.27 -7.51
C SER A 478 -11.71 12.08 -6.82
N THR A 479 -10.77 11.42 -6.15
CA THR A 479 -9.64 12.10 -5.49
C THR A 479 -8.68 12.71 -6.50
N ARG A 480 -8.34 12.00 -7.58
CA ARG A 480 -7.49 12.54 -8.66
C ARG A 480 -8.15 13.73 -9.36
N LEU A 481 -9.44 13.62 -9.72
CA LEU A 481 -10.18 14.74 -10.32
C LEU A 481 -10.18 16.01 -9.45
N LYS A 482 -10.26 15.88 -8.13
CA LYS A 482 -10.15 17.03 -7.21
C LYS A 482 -8.76 17.67 -7.25
N LEU A 483 -7.71 16.86 -7.35
CA LEU A 483 -6.33 17.35 -7.45
C LEU A 483 -6.05 17.98 -8.81
N ASP A 484 -6.57 17.39 -9.89
CA ASP A 484 -6.47 17.94 -11.24
C ASP A 484 -7.19 19.30 -11.31
N ALA A 485 -8.41 19.40 -10.78
CA ALA A 485 -9.14 20.67 -10.69
C ALA A 485 -8.40 21.74 -9.86
N ALA A 486 -7.71 21.33 -8.79
CA ALA A 486 -6.88 22.25 -8.00
C ALA A 486 -5.64 22.71 -8.79
N ASN A 487 -5.03 21.82 -9.57
CA ASN A 487 -3.91 22.19 -10.45
C ASN A 487 -4.37 23.15 -11.56
N ASP A 488 -5.50 22.87 -12.19
CA ASP A 488 -6.10 23.75 -13.21
C ASP A 488 -6.40 25.14 -12.63
N GLU A 489 -6.95 25.21 -11.41
CA GLU A 489 -7.19 26.46 -10.69
C GLU A 489 -5.89 27.21 -10.38
N LEU A 490 -4.82 26.49 -9.98
CA LEU A 490 -3.50 27.09 -9.79
C LEU A 490 -2.94 27.66 -11.09
N GLU A 491 -2.99 26.89 -12.17
CA GLU A 491 -2.54 27.35 -13.48
C GLU A 491 -3.35 28.55 -13.97
N HIS A 492 -4.66 28.54 -13.77
CA HIS A 492 -5.53 29.66 -14.12
C HIS A 492 -5.15 30.91 -13.34
N ALA A 493 -5.08 30.83 -12.00
CA ALA A 493 -4.76 31.97 -11.14
C ALA A 493 -3.35 32.55 -11.42
N VAL A 494 -2.37 31.70 -11.70
CA VAL A 494 -1.03 32.14 -12.13
C VAL A 494 -1.10 32.86 -13.48
N ASN A 495 -1.81 32.28 -14.46
CA ASN A 495 -1.93 32.87 -15.79
C ASN A 495 -2.68 34.20 -15.79
N GLU A 496 -3.69 34.38 -14.93
CA GLU A 496 -4.37 35.67 -14.78
C GLU A 496 -3.40 36.79 -14.39
N ILE A 497 -2.46 36.52 -13.48
CA ILE A 497 -1.44 37.49 -13.06
C ILE A 497 -0.40 37.70 -14.16
N VAL A 498 0.05 36.63 -14.80
CA VAL A 498 1.11 36.69 -15.83
C VAL A 498 0.63 37.35 -17.13
N GLN A 499 -0.60 37.07 -17.56
CA GLN A 499 -1.14 37.52 -18.84
C GLN A 499 -1.97 38.80 -18.76
N ALA A 500 -2.29 39.30 -17.56
CA ALA A 500 -3.02 40.54 -17.41
C ALA A 500 -2.26 41.70 -18.09
N SER A 501 -2.95 42.35 -19.03
CA SER A 501 -2.44 43.54 -19.70
C SER A 501 -2.25 44.64 -18.66
N ILE A 502 -1.08 45.29 -18.65
CA ILE A 502 -0.82 46.46 -17.81
C ILE A 502 -1.83 47.53 -18.21
N HIS A 503 -2.92 47.66 -17.44
CA HIS A 503 -3.78 48.83 -17.55
C HIS A 503 -3.06 49.96 -16.83
N ALA A 504 -2.50 50.84 -17.66
CA ALA A 504 -1.69 52.00 -17.32
C ALA A 504 -2.40 53.01 -16.42
#